data_AF-A0A380B168-F1
#
_entry.id   AF-A0A380B168-F1
#
_cell.length_a   1.000
_cell.length_b   1.000
_cell.length_c   1.000
_cell.angle_alpha   90.00
_cell.angle_beta   90.00
_cell.angle_gamma   90.00
#
_symmetry.space_group_name_H-M   'P 1'
#
loop_
_entity.id
_entity.type
_entity.pdbx_description
1 polymer ?
#
loop_
_entity_poly.entity_id
_entity_poly.type
_entity_poly.pdbx_seq_one_letter_code
_entity_poly.pdbx_strand_id
1 'polypeptide(L)' 'MIRKSKVTVSPLQKLEYAKLMVEQGYTNKQIEDMSGAGKSAVSRWKIQYQAELAGKTPENAKAFTEEQRKIQLLAAQLK' A
#
# COMPACT_ATOMS: atom_id res chain seq x y z
N MET A 1 -4.50 -25.26 -9.09
CA MET A 1 -4.54 -23.79 -9.26
C MET A 1 -3.23 -23.31 -9.85
N ILE A 2 -3.25 -22.68 -11.02
CA ILE A 2 -2.05 -22.04 -11.60
C ILE A 2 -1.75 -20.79 -10.76
N ARG A 3 -0.57 -20.71 -10.16
CA ARG A 3 -0.15 -19.54 -9.38
C ARG A 3 0.17 -18.41 -10.36
N LYS A 4 -0.45 -17.24 -10.18
CA LYS A 4 -0.07 -16.04 -10.93
C LYS A 4 1.39 -15.70 -10.65
N SER A 5 2.13 -15.27 -11.68
CA SER A 5 3.51 -14.82 -11.55
C SER A 5 3.59 -13.64 -10.58
N LYS A 6 4.64 -13.61 -9.76
CA LYS A 6 4.85 -12.55 -8.77
C LYS A 6 5.24 -11.26 -9.50
N VAL A 7 4.39 -10.25 -9.43
CA VAL A 7 4.72 -8.90 -9.91
C VAL A 7 5.47 -8.13 -8.84
N THR A 8 6.58 -7.49 -9.22
CA THR A 8 7.36 -6.61 -8.36
C THR A 8 6.90 -5.17 -8.58
N VAL A 9 6.14 -4.64 -7.62
CA VAL A 9 5.65 -3.24 -7.63
C VAL A 9 6.46 -2.43 -6.64
N SER A 10 6.98 -1.27 -7.07
CA SER A 10 7.79 -0.39 -6.23
C SER A 10 6.95 0.21 -5.08
N PRO A 11 7.56 0.61 -3.96
CA PRO A 11 6.83 1.28 -2.87
C PRO A 11 6.10 2.55 -3.32
N LEU A 12 6.72 3.34 -4.21
CA LEU A 12 6.13 4.56 -4.75
C LEU A 12 4.90 4.25 -5.61
N GLN A 13 4.99 3.23 -6.47
CA GLN A 13 3.86 2.78 -7.29
C GLN A 13 2.70 2.30 -6.42
N LYS A 14 2.98 1.57 -5.32
CA LYS A 14 1.92 1.14 -4.39
C LYS A 14 1.20 2.33 -3.73
N LEU A 15 1.96 3.37 -3.34
CA LEU A 15 1.39 4.60 -2.79
C LEU A 15 0.49 5.29 -3.83
N GLU A 16 0.97 5.43 -5.07
CA GLU A 16 0.21 6.06 -6.15
C GLU A 16 -1.09 5.30 -6.45
N TYR A 17 -1.02 3.97 -6.55
CA TYR A 17 -2.23 3.15 -6.70
C TYR A 17 -3.18 3.26 -5.51
N ALA A 18 -2.66 3.35 -4.28
CA ALA A 18 -3.50 3.53 -3.11
C ALA A 18 -4.21 4.90 -3.10
N LYS A 19 -3.51 5.97 -3.51
CA LYS A 19 -4.11 7.31 -3.71
C LYS A 19 -5.19 7.28 -4.77
N LEU A 20 -4.93 6.64 -5.92
CA LEU A 20 -5.94 6.49 -6.99
C LEU A 20 -7.23 5.85 -6.46
N MET A 21 -7.13 4.81 -5.61
CA MET A 21 -8.29 4.12 -5.06
C MET A 21 -9.05 4.89 -3.98
N VAL A 22 -8.37 5.74 -3.20
CA VAL A 22 -8.95 6.40 -2.02
C VAL A 22 -9.34 7.84 -2.32
N GLU A 23 -8.47 8.59 -3.00
CA GLU A 23 -8.69 10.00 -3.31
C GLU A 23 -9.45 10.18 -4.63
N GLN A 24 -9.14 9.37 -5.65
CA GLN A 24 -9.68 9.53 -7.01
C GLN A 24 -10.80 8.51 -7.34
N GLY A 25 -11.17 7.64 -6.38
CA GLY A 25 -12.31 6.73 -6.53
C GLY A 25 -12.10 5.57 -7.52
N TYR A 26 -10.86 5.25 -7.91
CA TYR A 26 -10.58 4.12 -8.79
C TYR A 26 -11.01 2.80 -8.14
N THR A 27 -11.53 1.89 -8.97
CA THR A 27 -11.92 0.55 -8.53
C THR A 27 -10.68 -0.34 -8.35
N ASN A 28 -10.77 -1.30 -7.42
CA ASN A 28 -9.68 -2.27 -7.21
C ASN A 28 -9.36 -3.03 -8.51
N LYS A 29 -10.38 -3.34 -9.33
CA LYS A 29 -10.18 -4.04 -10.60
C LYS A 29 -9.33 -3.24 -11.60
N GLN A 30 -9.60 -1.93 -11.74
CA GLN A 30 -8.78 -1.06 -12.59
C GLN A 30 -7.30 -1.07 -12.15
N ILE A 31 -7.05 -1.07 -10.84
CA ILE A 31 -5.70 -1.10 -10.28
C ILE A 31 -5.06 -2.48 -10.44
N GLU A 32 -5.83 -3.56 -10.31
CA GLU A 32 -5.35 -4.92 -10.63
C GLU A 32 -4.88 -5.01 -12.08
N ASP A 33 -5.65 -4.44 -13.02
CA ASP A 33 -5.33 -4.45 -14.45
C ASP A 33 -4.11 -3.56 -14.76
N MET A 34 -3.99 -2.37 -14.14
CA MET A 34 -2.85 -1.47 -14.33
C MET A 34 -1.56 -1.97 -13.68
N SER A 35 -1.66 -2.48 -12.46
CA SER A 35 -0.48 -2.90 -11.68
C SER A 35 -0.03 -4.33 -11.97
N GLY A 36 -0.90 -5.15 -12.60
CA GLY A 36 -0.71 -6.60 -12.74
C GLY A 36 -0.76 -7.37 -11.41
N ALA A 37 -1.01 -6.67 -10.29
CA ALA A 37 -1.05 -7.30 -8.98
C ALA A 37 -2.38 -8.02 -8.75
N GLY A 38 -2.35 -9.04 -7.89
CA GLY A 38 -3.57 -9.75 -7.53
C GLY A 38 -4.49 -8.94 -6.63
N LYS A 39 -5.80 -9.21 -6.71
CA LYS A 39 -6.86 -8.65 -5.85
C LYS A 39 -6.51 -8.49 -4.38
N SER A 40 -5.92 -9.52 -3.77
CA SER A 40 -5.58 -9.49 -2.34
C SER A 40 -4.44 -8.51 -2.02
N ALA A 41 -3.54 -8.23 -2.95
CA ALA A 41 -2.48 -7.24 -2.79
C ALA A 41 -3.05 -5.83 -2.91
N VAL A 42 -3.83 -5.57 -3.96
CA VAL A 42 -4.47 -4.26 -4.20
C VAL A 42 -5.37 -3.87 -3.03
N SER A 43 -6.21 -4.79 -2.54
CA SER A 43 -7.05 -4.55 -1.37
C SER A 43 -6.23 -4.20 -0.12
N ARG A 44 -5.09 -4.85 0.10
CA ARG A 44 -4.20 -4.56 1.24
C ARG A 44 -3.58 -3.19 1.13
N TRP A 45 -3.19 -2.75 -0.07
CA TRP A 45 -2.63 -1.40 -0.26
C TRP A 45 -3.64 -0.32 0.09
N LYS A 46 -4.89 -0.50 -0.34
CA LYS A 46 -5.99 0.41 0.01
C LYS A 46 -6.21 0.51 1.52
N ILE A 47 -6.35 -0.63 2.20
CA ILE A 47 -6.60 -0.68 3.65
C ILE A 47 -5.43 -0.04 4.41
N GLN A 48 -4.19 -0.36 4.02
CA GLN A 48 -3.01 0.22 4.66
C GLN A 48 -2.99 1.74 4.50
N TYR A 49 -3.24 2.26 3.31
CA TYR A 49 -3.24 3.71 3.08
C TYR A 49 -4.34 4.42 3.86
N GLN A 50 -5.54 3.85 3.93
CA GLN A 50 -6.63 4.38 4.77
C GLN A 50 -6.27 4.37 6.26
N ALA A 51 -5.62 3.32 6.75
CA ALA A 51 -5.15 3.24 8.13
C ALA A 51 -4.09 4.31 8.43
N GLU A 52 -3.15 4.52 7.51
CA GLU A 52 -2.12 5.56 7.62
C GLU A 52 -2.73 6.97 7.65
N LEU A 53 -3.74 7.24 6.81
CA LEU A 53 -4.50 8.50 6.85
C LEU A 53 -5.27 8.70 8.16
N ALA A 54 -5.68 7.60 8.80
CA ALA A 54 -6.28 7.62 10.14
C ALA A 54 -5.24 7.70 11.28
N GLY A 55 -3.96 7.93 10.95
CA GLY A 55 -2.87 8.05 11.93
C GLY A 55 -2.34 6.72 12.46
N LYS A 56 -2.71 5.59 11.87
CA LYS A 56 -2.21 4.27 12.29
C LYS A 56 -0.95 3.89 11.50
N THR A 57 0.19 3.86 12.19
CA THR A 57 1.45 3.40 11.61
C THR A 57 1.46 1.87 11.46
N PRO A 58 1.85 1.31 10.31
CA PRO A 58 1.99 -0.13 10.17
C PRO A 58 3.23 -0.65 10.92
N GLU A 59 3.04 -1.65 11.77
CA GLU A 59 4.14 -2.25 12.54
C GLU A 59 4.94 -3.28 11.73
N ASN A 60 4.24 -4.13 10.97
CA ASN A 60 4.83 -5.28 10.26
C ASN A 60 5.07 -5.03 8.76
N ALA A 61 4.81 -3.81 8.27
CA ALA A 61 4.96 -3.43 6.88
C ALA A 61 5.61 -2.05 6.78
N LYS A 62 6.29 -1.77 5.66
CA LYS A 62 6.80 -0.43 5.39
C LYS A 62 5.63 0.51 5.14
N ALA A 63 5.61 1.63 5.85
CA ALA A 63 4.62 2.67 5.63
C ALA A 63 4.71 3.26 4.20
N PHE A 64 3.55 3.62 3.63
CA PHE A 64 3.47 4.25 2.31
C PHE A 64 3.69 5.76 2.37
N THR A 65 3.09 6.42 3.35
CA THR A 65 3.20 7.86 3.55
C THR A 65 4.53 8.22 4.21
N GLU A 66 5.13 9.34 3.80
CA GLU A 66 6.42 9.78 4.35
C GLU A 66 6.35 10.04 5.85
N GLU A 67 5.23 10.60 6.32
CA GLU A 67 4.97 10.84 7.74
C GLU A 67 5.03 9.54 8.53
N GLN A 68 4.23 8.54 8.15
CA GLN A 68 4.20 7.24 8.83
C GLN A 68 5.54 6.49 8.69
N ARG A 69 6.26 6.69 7.59
CA ARG A 69 7.63 6.16 7.42
C ARG A 69 8.61 6.81 8.40
N LYS A 70 8.53 8.12 8.62
CA LYS A 70 9.35 8.82 9.63
C LYS A 70 9.02 8.30 11.03
N ILE A 71 7.74 8.15 11.38
CA ILE A 71 7.31 7.59 12.66
C ILE A 71 7.88 6.18 12.86
N GLN A 72 7.79 5.33 11.84
CA GLN A 72 8.33 3.97 11.89
C GLN A 72 9.86 3.94 12.09
N LEU A 73 10.59 4.83 11.42
CA LEU A 73 12.05 4.95 11.60
C LEU A 73 12.42 5.41 13.01
N LEU A 74 11.70 6.39 13.56
CA LEU A 74 11.93 6.88 14.92
C LEU A 74 11.60 5.81 15.95
N ALA A 75 10.48 5.10 15.79
CA ALA A 75 10.11 3.99 16.68
C ALA A 75 11.15 2.86 16.66
N ALA A 76 11.79 2.60 15.51
CA ALA A 76 12.86 1.62 15.40
C ALA A 76 14.18 2.06 16.07
N GLN A 77 14.45 3.36 16.15
CA GLN A 77 15.65 3.89 16.84
C GLN A 77 15.53 3.87 18.37
N LEU A 78 14.30 3.91 18.89
CA LEU A 78 14.01 3.89 20.32
C LEU A 78 13.92 2.47 20.91
N LYS A 79 14.16 1.44 20.09
CA LYS A 79 14.04 0.03 20.46
C LYS A 79 15.43 -0.59 20.63
#